data_AF-A0A537HXZ0-F1
#
_entry.id   AF-A0A537HXZ0-F1
#
_cell.length_a   1.000
_cell.length_b   1.000
_cell.length_c   1.000
_cell.angle_alpha   90.00
_cell.angle_beta   90.00
_cell.angle_gamma   90.00
#
_symmetry.space_group_name_H-M   'P 1'
#
loop_
_entity.id
_entity.type
_entity.pdbx_description
1 polymer ?
#
loop_
_entity_poly.entity_id
_entity_poly.type
_entity_poly.pdbx_seq_one_letter_code
_entity_poly.pdbx_strand_id
1 'polypeptide(L)'
;MNSSLAKTAIPSQDSLAKVTYYKLDLDTILDGLIPDPLPESGGKDNAIHHLNIIIFGKPNTGKTTLAESISQALARRYGQRNVKALRASRDLPGLFQNIDKLFGRFRKPPKAILLFADDMTKALRKLSGTVEVKNSNGQLEKMRRIDYWLDKWYDIRGELFKRGMRQGLVVMVAGLHRFYGGDIDLRADADLLLVRSTGTPGTFDANKVEKMLGSVVYYAMRQHEVDALRDRKELAWTAFVAKTGSGVFRVPRPSVSTKWLMRNVGSVETFQEFAVEVDEPKKKSAIEVVEPKKRLAVEERPVIQLIQHLQPKRHRTKRGRRVAIVIAAVGVLTIAYLAWKYVWPF
;
A
#
# COMPACT_ATOMS: atom_id res chain seq x y z
N MET A 1 -16.33 -10.57 51.82
CA MET A 1 -15.24 -10.55 50.82
C MET A 1 -15.81 -9.95 49.54
N ASN A 2 -15.59 -8.65 49.31
CA ASN A 2 -16.21 -7.94 48.19
C ASN A 2 -15.32 -8.01 46.94
N SER A 3 -15.91 -8.56 45.88
CA SER A 3 -15.39 -8.68 44.52
C SER A 3 -15.06 -7.32 43.92
N SER A 4 -13.77 -7.04 43.73
CA SER A 4 -13.24 -5.89 42.99
C SER A 4 -13.17 -6.19 41.49
N LEU A 5 -14.31 -6.54 40.89
CA LEU A 5 -14.41 -6.68 39.44
C LEU A 5 -14.43 -5.29 38.78
N ALA A 6 -13.40 -5.08 37.95
CA ALA A 6 -13.28 -4.03 36.93
C ALA A 6 -13.57 -2.59 37.40
N LYS A 7 -12.53 -1.89 37.89
CA LYS A 7 -12.49 -0.43 37.75
C LYS A 7 -12.64 -0.11 36.26
N THR A 8 -13.79 0.43 35.88
CA THR A 8 -14.04 1.07 34.59
C THR A 8 -13.16 2.32 34.54
N ALA A 9 -11.89 2.14 34.18
CA ALA A 9 -10.98 3.24 33.90
C ALA A 9 -11.27 3.79 32.49
N ILE A 10 -12.52 4.15 32.23
CA ILE A 10 -12.81 5.07 31.13
C ILE A 10 -12.43 6.44 31.70
N PRO A 11 -11.44 7.13 31.10
CA PRO A 11 -11.02 8.44 31.57
C PRO A 11 -12.22 9.40 31.63
N SER A 12 -12.29 10.28 32.64
CA SER A 12 -13.38 11.28 32.76
C SER A 12 -13.50 12.13 31.49
N GLN A 13 -14.70 12.66 31.21
CA GLN A 13 -14.92 13.55 30.05
C GLN A 13 -13.91 14.70 29.98
N ASP A 14 -13.45 15.24 31.11
CA ASP A 14 -12.43 16.29 31.17
C ASP A 14 -11.02 15.80 30.76
N SER A 15 -10.68 14.56 31.05
CA SER A 15 -9.43 13.94 30.58
C SER A 15 -9.48 13.57 29.09
N LEU A 16 -10.68 13.27 28.56
CA LEU A 16 -10.94 13.16 27.13
C LEU A 16 -10.95 14.53 26.44
N ALA A 17 -11.41 15.60 27.11
CA ALA A 17 -11.35 16.96 26.60
C ALA A 17 -9.88 17.45 26.47
N LYS A 18 -8.97 16.98 27.33
CA LYS A 18 -7.51 17.16 27.18
C LYS A 18 -6.88 16.35 26.04
N VAL A 19 -7.62 15.46 25.35
CA VAL A 19 -7.21 14.83 24.07
C VAL A 19 -7.25 15.85 22.91
N THR A 20 -7.45 17.14 23.21
CA THR A 20 -7.20 18.26 22.28
C THR A 20 -5.72 18.47 21.93
N TYR A 21 -4.80 17.62 22.41
CA TYR A 21 -3.43 17.53 21.88
C TYR A 21 -3.43 16.86 20.48
N TYR A 22 -3.84 17.71 19.53
CA TYR A 22 -3.55 17.79 18.11
C TYR A 22 -4.07 16.65 17.22
N LYS A 23 -5.21 16.94 16.56
CA LYS A 23 -5.56 16.39 15.25
C LYS A 23 -4.54 16.89 14.21
N LEU A 24 -3.28 16.47 14.33
CA LEU A 24 -2.29 16.66 13.26
C LEU A 24 -2.78 15.87 12.05
N ASP A 25 -2.51 16.36 10.85
CA ASP A 25 -2.68 15.53 9.66
C ASP A 25 -1.43 14.68 9.42
N LEU A 26 -1.54 13.73 8.50
CA LEU A 26 -0.42 12.86 8.14
C LEU A 26 0.79 13.64 7.63
N ASP A 27 0.55 14.75 6.91
CA ASP A 27 1.60 15.55 6.29
C ASP A 27 2.42 16.25 7.39
N THR A 28 1.78 16.83 8.39
CA THR A 28 2.44 17.45 9.56
C THR A 28 3.27 16.44 10.35
N ILE A 29 2.76 15.22 10.55
CA ILE A 29 3.51 14.15 11.24
C ILE A 29 4.77 13.80 10.44
N LEU A 30 4.65 13.65 9.11
CA LEU A 30 5.79 13.32 8.25
C LEU A 30 6.79 14.47 8.14
N ASP A 31 6.35 15.72 8.17
CA ASP A 31 7.24 16.88 8.15
C ASP A 31 8.10 16.99 9.41
N GLY A 32 7.58 16.56 10.57
CA GLY A 32 8.39 16.43 11.79
C GLY A 32 9.43 15.31 11.77
N LEU A 33 9.38 14.40 10.78
CA LEU A 33 10.24 13.21 10.68
C LEU A 33 11.19 13.23 9.48
N ILE A 34 10.84 13.98 8.45
CA ILE A 34 11.56 14.01 7.17
C ILE A 34 12.23 15.38 7.01
N PRO A 35 13.56 15.45 6.96
CA PRO A 35 14.29 16.71 6.83
C PRO A 35 13.92 17.42 5.52
N ASP A 36 13.79 18.75 5.58
CA ASP A 36 13.66 19.64 4.42
C ASP A 36 14.74 20.72 4.46
N PRO A 37 15.68 20.78 3.50
CA PRO A 37 15.83 19.86 2.37
C PRO A 37 16.36 18.48 2.78
N LEU A 38 16.18 17.48 1.91
CA LEU A 38 16.83 16.17 2.09
C LEU A 38 18.36 16.33 2.02
N PRO A 39 19.12 15.52 2.79
CA PRO A 39 20.58 15.51 2.69
C PRO A 39 21.06 15.24 1.26
N GLU A 40 22.06 16.00 0.82
CA GLU A 40 22.71 15.83 -0.47
C GLU A 40 24.04 15.10 -0.32
N SER A 41 24.37 14.28 -1.30
CA SER A 41 25.64 13.53 -1.30
C SER A 41 26.74 14.35 -1.95
N GLY A 42 27.92 14.36 -1.33
CA GLY A 42 29.17 14.85 -1.92
C GLY A 42 29.80 13.87 -2.92
N GLY A 43 29.12 12.76 -3.25
CA GLY A 43 29.45 11.82 -4.33
C GLY A 43 29.97 10.45 -3.86
N LYS A 44 30.56 10.34 -2.67
CA LYS A 44 31.09 9.07 -2.10
C LYS A 44 30.35 8.60 -0.85
N ASP A 45 29.58 9.48 -0.24
CA ASP A 45 28.83 9.26 1.00
C ASP A 45 27.42 8.70 0.74
N ASN A 46 26.85 8.07 1.76
CA ASN A 46 25.48 7.56 1.73
C ASN A 46 24.53 8.57 2.41
N ALA A 47 24.12 9.59 1.67
CA ALA A 47 23.21 10.65 2.12
C ALA A 47 21.72 10.24 2.02
N ILE A 48 21.41 8.94 2.03
CA ILE A 48 20.03 8.46 2.05
C ILE A 48 19.47 8.62 3.47
N HIS A 49 18.43 9.43 3.63
CA HIS A 49 17.64 9.51 4.86
C HIS A 49 16.75 8.27 4.97
N HIS A 50 16.73 7.64 6.14
CA HIS A 50 15.96 6.44 6.43
C HIS A 50 14.90 6.74 7.48
N LEU A 51 13.66 6.34 7.20
CA LEU A 51 12.54 6.40 8.13
C LEU A 51 11.90 5.02 8.26
N ASN A 52 11.87 4.49 9.49
CA ASN A 52 11.25 3.20 9.79
C ASN A 52 9.87 3.38 10.44
N ILE A 53 8.81 2.93 9.76
CA ILE A 53 7.42 3.06 10.19
C ILE A 53 6.84 1.67 10.47
N ILE A 54 6.22 1.51 11.64
CA ILE A 54 5.38 0.33 11.92
C ILE A 54 3.92 0.73 11.78
N ILE A 55 3.14 -0.08 11.04
CA ILE A 55 1.68 -0.02 11.08
C ILE A 55 1.14 -1.26 11.79
N PHE A 56 0.61 -1.09 13.00
CA PHE A 56 -0.03 -2.14 13.76
C PHE A 56 -1.56 -2.09 13.60
N GLY A 57 -2.17 -3.26 13.38
CA GLY A 57 -3.62 -3.41 13.48
C GLY A 57 -4.12 -4.76 13.02
N LYS A 58 -5.32 -5.14 13.49
CA LYS A 58 -6.03 -6.35 13.06
C LYS A 58 -6.21 -6.40 11.52
N PRO A 59 -6.48 -7.57 10.92
CA PRO A 59 -6.89 -7.65 9.52
C PRO A 59 -8.03 -6.67 9.21
N ASN A 60 -8.07 -6.15 7.97
CA ASN A 60 -9.12 -5.25 7.48
C ASN A 60 -9.28 -3.91 8.21
N THR A 61 -8.28 -3.47 8.97
CA THR A 61 -8.23 -2.14 9.61
C THR A 61 -7.66 -1.04 8.72
N GLY A 62 -7.43 -1.29 7.43
CA GLY A 62 -6.95 -0.28 6.48
C GLY A 62 -5.45 0.04 6.53
N LYS A 63 -4.60 -0.88 7.00
CA LYS A 63 -3.13 -0.69 6.99
C LYS A 63 -2.58 -0.37 5.60
N THR A 64 -3.06 -1.08 4.59
CA THR A 64 -2.68 -0.85 3.19
C THR A 64 -3.08 0.54 2.73
N THR A 65 -4.31 0.98 3.04
CA THR A 65 -4.80 2.33 2.71
C THR A 65 -3.97 3.42 3.40
N LEU A 66 -3.52 3.17 4.64
CA LEU A 66 -2.62 4.08 5.33
C LEU A 66 -1.24 4.13 4.65
N ALA A 67 -0.66 2.99 4.27
CA ALA A 67 0.59 2.96 3.52
C ALA A 67 0.48 3.69 2.16
N GLU A 68 -0.67 3.57 1.48
CA GLU A 68 -0.98 4.36 0.27
C GLU A 68 -1.04 5.86 0.56
N SER A 69 -1.66 6.24 1.67
CA SER A 69 -1.77 7.64 2.08
C SER A 69 -0.40 8.26 2.34
N ILE A 70 0.52 7.50 2.97
CA ILE A 70 1.93 7.90 3.12
C ILE A 70 2.59 8.06 1.75
N SER A 71 2.38 7.11 0.83
CA SER A 71 2.94 7.22 -0.53
C SER A 71 2.43 8.44 -1.29
N GLN A 72 1.16 8.84 -1.07
CA GLN A 72 0.57 10.03 -1.64
C GLN A 72 1.10 11.31 -1.01
N ALA A 73 1.31 11.34 0.31
CA ALA A 73 1.96 12.44 1.00
C ALA A 73 3.37 12.71 0.44
N LEU A 74 4.17 11.64 0.30
CA LEU A 74 5.48 11.72 -0.35
C LEU A 74 5.38 12.23 -1.79
N ALA A 75 4.38 11.77 -2.55
CA ALA A 75 4.18 12.20 -3.93
C ALA A 75 3.73 13.66 -4.05
N ARG A 76 2.97 14.19 -3.08
CA ARG A 76 2.67 15.63 -2.97
C ARG A 76 3.96 16.43 -2.73
N ARG A 77 4.82 15.96 -1.82
CA ARG A 77 6.05 16.64 -1.43
C ARG A 77 7.14 16.62 -2.51
N TYR A 78 7.40 15.47 -3.11
CA TYR A 78 8.53 15.29 -4.04
C TYR A 78 8.12 15.20 -5.52
N GLY A 79 6.82 15.14 -5.79
CA GLY A 79 6.26 14.93 -7.12
C GLY A 79 6.14 13.44 -7.49
N GLN A 80 5.01 13.07 -8.08
CA GLN A 80 4.64 11.68 -8.41
C GLN A 80 5.70 10.90 -9.22
N ARG A 81 6.45 11.60 -10.09
CA ARG A 81 7.50 10.97 -10.91
C ARG A 81 8.73 10.58 -10.09
N ASN A 82 9.01 11.31 -9.01
CA ASN A 82 10.20 11.14 -8.16
C ASN A 82 9.96 10.22 -6.96
N VAL A 83 8.73 9.77 -6.75
CA VAL A 83 8.38 8.81 -5.70
C VAL A 83 8.10 7.44 -6.31
N LYS A 84 8.54 6.40 -5.62
CA LYS A 84 8.22 5.01 -5.95
C LYS A 84 7.77 4.29 -4.70
N ALA A 85 6.70 3.52 -4.80
CA ALA A 85 6.22 2.71 -3.69
C ALA A 85 6.03 1.27 -4.15
N LEU A 86 6.61 0.34 -3.40
CA LEU A 86 6.47 -1.10 -3.60
C LEU A 86 5.77 -1.70 -2.38
N ARG A 87 4.87 -2.65 -2.61
CA ARG A 87 4.24 -3.46 -1.57
C ARG A 87 4.46 -4.93 -1.87
N ALA A 88 4.76 -5.71 -0.85
CA ALA A 88 4.66 -7.16 -0.90
C ALA A 88 3.89 -7.66 0.32
N SER A 89 2.94 -8.58 0.10
CA SER A 89 2.18 -9.21 1.18
C SER A 89 2.83 -10.54 1.52
N ARG A 90 3.26 -10.72 2.77
CA ARG A 90 3.85 -11.97 3.27
C ARG A 90 5.05 -12.48 2.44
N ASP A 91 5.72 -11.60 1.71
CA ASP A 91 6.79 -11.92 0.76
C ASP A 91 7.89 -10.85 0.80
N LEU A 92 8.67 -10.86 1.88
CA LEU A 92 9.81 -9.96 2.05
C LEU A 92 10.85 -10.10 0.92
N PRO A 93 11.25 -11.32 0.48
CA PRO A 93 12.16 -11.50 -0.65
C PRO A 93 11.65 -10.86 -1.95
N GLY A 94 10.37 -11.05 -2.27
CA GLY A 94 9.74 -10.49 -3.47
C GLY A 94 9.79 -8.96 -3.49
N LEU A 95 9.71 -8.31 -2.32
CA LEU A 95 9.88 -6.87 -2.21
C LEU A 95 11.25 -6.42 -2.72
N PHE A 96 12.34 -7.04 -2.22
CA PHE A 96 13.72 -6.72 -2.61
C PHE A 96 14.03 -7.05 -4.06
N GLN A 97 13.59 -8.21 -4.56
CA GLN A 97 13.79 -8.60 -5.97
C GLN A 97 13.15 -7.60 -6.95
N ASN A 98 12.10 -6.90 -6.53
CA ASN A 98 11.46 -5.90 -7.36
C ASN A 98 12.04 -4.49 -7.18
N ILE A 99 12.85 -4.25 -6.14
CA ILE A 99 13.71 -3.04 -6.06
C ILE A 99 14.71 -3.07 -7.22
N ASP A 100 15.34 -4.20 -7.52
CA ASP A 100 16.29 -4.31 -8.65
C ASP A 100 15.64 -3.91 -9.98
N LYS A 101 14.42 -4.41 -10.23
CA LYS A 101 13.63 -4.07 -11.42
C LYS A 101 13.23 -2.61 -11.47
N LEU A 102 13.16 -1.94 -10.32
CA LEU A 102 12.84 -0.52 -10.24
C LEU A 102 14.02 0.29 -10.77
N PHE A 103 15.23 0.03 -10.28
CA PHE A 103 16.43 0.78 -10.68
C PHE A 103 16.81 0.54 -12.14
N GLY A 104 16.63 -0.68 -12.67
CA GLY A 104 16.90 -0.98 -14.08
C GLY A 104 16.03 -0.22 -15.09
N ARG A 105 14.93 0.42 -14.67
CA ARG A 105 14.00 1.13 -15.56
C ARG A 105 14.23 2.63 -15.65
N PHE A 106 15.04 3.22 -14.75
CA PHE A 106 15.16 4.67 -14.66
C PHE A 106 16.58 5.15 -14.93
N ARG A 107 16.70 6.25 -15.69
CA ARG A 107 17.98 6.91 -15.98
C ARG A 107 18.57 7.60 -14.74
N LYS A 108 17.75 7.97 -13.77
CA LYS A 108 18.14 8.56 -12.48
C LYS A 108 17.34 7.90 -11.34
N PRO A 109 17.96 7.68 -10.17
CA PRO A 109 17.25 7.13 -9.02
C PRO A 109 16.11 8.07 -8.58
N PRO A 110 15.01 7.54 -8.02
CA PRO A 110 13.94 8.36 -7.47
C PRO A 110 14.42 9.16 -6.24
N LYS A 111 13.77 10.29 -5.95
CA LYS A 111 14.05 11.07 -4.73
C LYS A 111 13.56 10.37 -3.47
N ALA A 112 12.43 9.65 -3.55
CA ALA A 112 11.89 8.91 -2.42
C ALA A 112 11.41 7.51 -2.83
N ILE A 113 11.69 6.52 -1.99
CA ILE A 113 11.22 5.14 -2.12
C ILE A 113 10.45 4.76 -0.86
N LEU A 114 9.25 4.20 -1.03
CA LEU A 114 8.48 3.57 0.04
C LEU A 114 8.46 2.05 -0.17
N LEU A 115 8.82 1.30 0.86
CA LEU A 115 8.83 -0.16 0.85
C LEU A 115 7.87 -0.67 1.91
N PHE A 116 6.75 -1.24 1.49
CA PHE A 116 5.73 -1.75 2.39
C PHE A 116 5.73 -3.29 2.44
N ALA A 117 6.24 -3.84 3.54
CA ALA A 117 6.13 -5.26 3.86
C ALA A 117 4.83 -5.48 4.65
N ASP A 118 3.77 -5.86 3.94
CA ASP A 118 2.45 -6.11 4.52
C ASP A 118 2.41 -7.51 5.16
N ASP A 119 2.01 -7.58 6.42
CA ASP A 119 2.05 -8.79 7.25
C ASP A 119 3.48 -9.38 7.39
N MET A 120 4.39 -8.54 7.89
CA MET A 120 5.79 -8.90 8.17
C MET A 120 5.89 -10.09 9.13
N THR A 121 4.97 -10.19 10.11
CA THR A 121 4.92 -11.32 11.05
C THR A 121 4.79 -12.67 10.32
N LYS A 122 3.91 -12.77 9.32
CA LYS A 122 3.80 -14.00 8.53
C LYS A 122 4.88 -14.11 7.48
N ALA A 123 5.36 -13.00 6.92
CA ALA A 123 6.48 -13.00 5.96
C ALA A 123 7.71 -13.70 6.56
N LEU A 124 8.10 -13.30 7.78
CA LEU A 124 9.26 -13.89 8.46
C LEU A 124 9.04 -15.37 8.81
N ARG A 125 7.83 -15.75 9.23
CA ARG A 125 7.51 -17.17 9.51
C ARG A 125 7.60 -18.08 8.28
N LYS A 126 7.37 -17.55 7.07
CA LYS A 126 7.51 -18.31 5.82
C LYS A 126 8.97 -18.54 5.42
N LEU A 127 9.91 -17.77 5.97
CA LEU A 127 11.33 -17.91 5.66
C LEU A 127 11.92 -19.05 6.50
N SER A 128 11.96 -20.26 5.94
CA SER A 128 12.58 -21.43 6.58
C SER A 128 13.85 -21.86 5.85
N GLY A 129 14.77 -22.49 6.58
CA GLY A 129 16.04 -22.97 6.03
C GLY A 129 17.16 -21.92 6.01
N THR A 130 18.22 -22.23 5.28
CA THR A 130 19.46 -21.45 5.23
C THR A 130 19.80 -20.98 3.81
N VAL A 131 20.64 -19.95 3.73
CA VAL A 131 21.23 -19.41 2.49
C VAL A 131 22.73 -19.34 2.70
N GLU A 132 23.48 -19.64 1.65
CA GLU A 132 24.93 -19.45 1.64
C GLU A 132 25.24 -17.99 1.29
N VAL A 133 25.95 -17.32 2.19
CA VAL A 133 26.36 -15.92 2.08
C VAL A 133 27.88 -15.87 2.13
N LYS A 134 28.50 -15.08 1.26
CA LYS A 134 29.94 -14.84 1.38
C LYS A 134 30.20 -13.83 2.49
N ASN A 135 31.02 -14.20 3.46
CA ASN A 135 31.48 -13.28 4.50
C ASN A 135 32.52 -12.29 3.94
N SER A 136 32.96 -11.35 4.78
CA SER A 136 33.98 -10.34 4.43
C SER A 136 35.32 -10.93 3.97
N ASN A 137 35.61 -12.18 4.36
CA ASN A 137 36.83 -12.91 3.97
C ASN A 137 36.62 -13.75 2.70
N GLY A 138 35.46 -13.65 2.04
CA GLY A 138 35.10 -14.38 0.83
C GLY A 138 34.70 -15.84 1.05
N GLN A 139 34.65 -16.32 2.30
CA GLN A 139 34.23 -17.68 2.64
C GLN A 139 32.71 -17.78 2.67
N LEU A 140 32.19 -18.95 2.26
CA LEU A 140 30.75 -19.22 2.30
C LEU A 140 30.33 -19.61 3.72
N GLU A 141 29.40 -18.85 4.27
CA GLU A 141 28.78 -19.09 5.56
C GLU A 141 27.27 -19.37 5.37
N LYS A 142 26.74 -20.33 6.13
CA LYS A 142 25.31 -20.65 6.10
C LYS A 142 24.58 -19.76 7.10
N MET A 143 23.76 -18.84 6.59
CA MET A 143 22.92 -17.96 7.38
C MET A 143 21.46 -18.43 7.33
N ARG A 144 20.68 -18.27 8.41
CA ARG A 144 19.23 -18.53 8.33
C ARG A 144 18.58 -17.53 7.39
N ARG A 145 17.59 -17.96 6.62
CA ARG A 145 16.86 -17.08 5.68
C ARG A 145 16.25 -15.87 6.36
N ILE A 146 15.71 -16.04 7.58
CA ILE A 146 15.12 -14.94 8.36
C ILE A 146 16.17 -13.87 8.61
N ASP A 147 17.31 -14.26 9.17
CA ASP A 147 18.39 -13.33 9.53
C ASP A 147 18.92 -12.62 8.26
N TYR A 148 19.10 -13.36 7.16
CA TYR A 148 19.55 -12.78 5.88
C TYR A 148 18.62 -11.67 5.36
N TRP A 149 17.30 -11.88 5.40
CA TRP A 149 16.35 -10.89 4.90
C TRP A 149 16.09 -9.75 5.88
N LEU A 150 16.20 -10.00 7.19
CA LEU A 150 16.18 -8.95 8.20
C LEU A 150 17.42 -8.06 8.11
N ASP A 151 18.61 -8.64 7.93
CA ASP A 151 19.84 -7.88 7.73
C ASP A 151 19.73 -6.94 6.52
N LYS A 152 19.18 -7.42 5.40
CA LYS A 152 18.86 -6.57 4.24
C LYS A 152 17.80 -5.50 4.50
N TRP A 153 16.83 -5.79 5.38
CA TRP A 153 15.83 -4.82 5.81
C TRP A 153 16.49 -3.70 6.62
N TYR A 154 17.34 -4.03 7.58
CA TYR A 154 18.04 -3.03 8.39
C TYR A 154 19.14 -2.28 7.60
N ASP A 155 19.86 -2.94 6.69
CA ASP A 155 20.84 -2.32 5.77
C ASP A 155 20.18 -1.77 4.49
N ILE A 156 18.92 -1.30 4.54
CA ILE A 156 18.26 -0.82 3.31
C ILE A 156 19.03 0.33 2.65
N ARG A 157 19.69 1.18 3.45
CA ARG A 157 20.51 2.29 2.94
C ARG A 157 21.69 1.75 2.15
N GLY A 158 22.40 0.74 2.65
CA GLY A 158 23.49 0.08 1.93
C GLY A 158 23.00 -0.64 0.69
N GLU A 159 21.86 -1.32 0.76
CA GLU A 159 21.25 -2.00 -0.39
C GLU A 159 20.86 -1.01 -1.51
N LEU A 160 20.29 0.15 -1.18
CA LEU A 160 19.98 1.19 -2.17
C LEU A 160 21.24 1.89 -2.69
N PHE A 161 22.25 2.06 -1.86
CA PHE A 161 23.54 2.63 -2.24
C PHE A 161 24.29 1.75 -3.25
N LYS A 162 24.30 0.42 -3.05
CA LYS A 162 24.82 -0.57 -4.03
C LYS A 162 24.11 -0.47 -5.39
N ARG A 163 22.87 0.04 -5.41
CA ARG A 163 22.03 0.22 -6.62
C ARG A 163 22.11 1.62 -7.22
N GLY A 164 23.01 2.47 -6.73
CA GLY A 164 23.27 3.79 -7.28
C GLY A 164 22.42 4.93 -6.70
N MET A 165 21.56 4.66 -5.71
CA MET A 165 20.93 5.75 -4.95
C MET A 165 21.92 6.27 -3.91
N ARG A 166 22.49 7.45 -4.13
CA ARG A 166 23.46 8.06 -3.19
C ARG A 166 22.81 9.00 -2.17
N GLN A 167 21.66 9.57 -2.53
CA GLN A 167 20.90 10.52 -1.73
C GLN A 167 19.41 10.32 -1.93
N GLY A 168 18.60 10.86 -1.02
CA GLY A 168 17.15 10.83 -1.08
C GLY A 168 16.54 10.25 0.19
N LEU A 169 15.30 9.76 0.08
CA LEU A 169 14.53 9.23 1.19
C LEU A 169 14.16 7.77 0.96
N VAL A 170 14.35 6.92 1.96
CA VAL A 170 13.73 5.60 2.03
C VAL A 170 12.80 5.53 3.23
N VAL A 171 11.54 5.23 2.98
CA VAL A 171 10.52 4.97 4.00
C VAL A 171 10.21 3.49 4.02
N MET A 172 10.61 2.83 5.08
CA MET A 172 10.29 1.43 5.32
C MET A 172 9.00 1.35 6.12
N VAL A 173 8.06 0.53 5.68
CA VAL A 173 6.78 0.33 6.35
C VAL A 173 6.61 -1.16 6.64
N ALA A 174 6.55 -1.52 7.92
CA ALA A 174 6.26 -2.87 8.37
C ALA A 174 4.80 -2.97 8.86
N GLY A 175 3.98 -3.75 8.16
CA GLY A 175 2.61 -4.05 8.56
C GLY A 175 2.56 -5.22 9.54
N LEU A 176 2.06 -5.02 10.75
CA LEU A 176 1.96 -6.05 11.79
C LEU A 176 0.50 -6.33 12.17
N HIS A 177 0.16 -7.61 12.28
CA HIS A 177 -1.13 -8.05 12.85
C HIS A 177 -1.08 -8.33 14.35
N ARG A 178 0.08 -8.77 14.83
CA ARG A 178 0.39 -8.96 16.25
C ARG A 178 1.63 -8.17 16.54
N PHE A 179 1.54 -7.21 17.44
CA PHE A 179 2.67 -6.34 17.73
C PHE A 179 3.75 -7.16 18.43
N TYR A 180 3.42 -7.84 19.52
CA TYR A 180 4.34 -8.68 20.28
C TYR A 180 4.92 -9.85 19.47
N GLY A 181 4.15 -10.37 18.51
CA GLY A 181 4.59 -11.44 17.62
C GLY A 181 5.55 -10.99 16.52
N GLY A 182 5.80 -9.69 16.37
CA GLY A 182 6.82 -9.15 15.49
C GLY A 182 8.23 -9.31 16.07
N ASP A 183 9.22 -9.26 15.19
CA ASP A 183 10.63 -9.23 15.56
C ASP A 183 10.91 -8.11 16.57
N ILE A 184 11.82 -8.34 17.51
CA ILE A 184 12.06 -7.39 18.61
C ILE A 184 12.78 -6.14 18.11
N ASP A 185 13.70 -6.29 17.16
CA ASP A 185 14.51 -5.21 16.63
C ASP A 185 13.64 -4.29 15.77
N LEU A 186 12.71 -4.87 14.99
CA LEU A 186 11.73 -4.08 14.22
C LEU A 186 10.96 -3.13 15.13
N ARG A 187 10.56 -3.60 16.32
CA ARG A 187 9.75 -2.83 17.28
C ARG A 187 10.55 -1.81 18.08
N ALA A 188 11.83 -2.07 18.30
CA ALA A 188 12.67 -1.21 19.12
C ALA A 188 13.11 0.06 18.36
N ASP A 189 13.32 -0.05 17.05
CA ASP A 189 13.92 0.99 16.22
C ASP A 189 12.93 1.64 15.22
N ALA A 190 11.67 1.78 15.62
CA ALA A 190 10.68 2.48 14.80
C ALA A 190 10.70 3.99 15.08
N ASP A 191 10.83 4.80 14.03
CA ASP A 191 10.73 6.27 14.13
C ASP A 191 9.28 6.72 14.31
N LEU A 192 8.34 5.94 13.76
CA LEU A 192 6.91 6.20 13.82
C LEU A 192 6.13 4.89 13.97
N LEU A 193 5.35 4.80 15.04
CA LEU A 193 4.36 3.74 15.24
C LEU A 193 2.97 4.28 14.90
N LEU A 194 2.27 3.62 13.99
CA LEU A 194 0.89 3.91 13.59
C LEU A 194 -0.02 2.76 14.02
N VAL A 195 -1.03 3.07 14.82
CA VAL A 195 -1.94 2.09 15.43
C VAL A 195 -3.34 2.24 14.86
N ARG A 196 -3.81 1.18 14.21
CA ARG A 196 -5.13 1.07 13.55
C ARG A 196 -6.13 0.24 14.34
N SER A 197 -5.67 -0.46 15.38
CA SER A 197 -6.51 -1.15 16.36
C SER A 197 -5.76 -1.28 17.67
N THR A 198 -6.46 -1.16 18.79
CA THR A 198 -5.87 -1.25 20.13
C THR A 198 -5.66 -2.70 20.60
N GLY A 199 -5.99 -3.69 19.77
CA GLY A 199 -6.01 -5.08 20.18
C GLY A 199 -7.24 -5.44 21.03
N THR A 200 -7.28 -6.66 21.56
CA THR A 200 -8.35 -7.07 22.48
C THR A 200 -7.96 -6.68 23.90
N PRO A 201 -8.81 -5.98 24.67
CA PRO A 201 -8.49 -5.56 26.04
C PRO A 201 -8.01 -6.74 26.91
N GLY A 202 -7.03 -6.48 27.77
CA GLY A 202 -6.44 -7.48 28.65
C GLY A 202 -5.43 -8.44 27.99
N THR A 203 -5.25 -8.38 26.67
CA THR A 203 -4.22 -9.16 25.97
C THR A 203 -2.86 -8.47 26.00
N PHE A 204 -1.78 -9.24 25.82
CA PHE A 204 -0.41 -8.72 25.78
C PHE A 204 -0.20 -7.61 24.75
N ASP A 205 -0.78 -7.75 23.55
CA ASP A 205 -0.70 -6.73 22.51
C ASP A 205 -1.37 -5.43 22.97
N ALA A 206 -2.57 -5.50 23.55
CA ALA A 206 -3.27 -4.32 24.04
C ALA A 206 -2.49 -3.59 25.14
N ASN A 207 -1.98 -4.34 26.13
CA ASN A 207 -1.20 -3.76 27.23
C ASN A 207 0.10 -3.11 26.73
N LYS A 208 0.77 -3.71 25.73
CA LYS A 208 1.99 -3.12 25.15
C LYS A 208 1.68 -1.88 24.32
N VAL A 209 0.60 -1.91 23.54
CA VAL A 209 0.14 -0.77 22.74
C VAL A 209 -0.29 0.40 23.62
N GLU A 210 -1.00 0.14 24.72
CA GLU A 210 -1.33 1.15 25.72
C GLU A 210 -0.08 1.80 26.31
N LYS A 211 0.92 1.00 26.69
CA LYS A 211 2.20 1.52 27.22
C LYS A 211 2.96 2.40 26.22
N MET A 212 2.87 2.11 24.92
CA MET A 212 3.55 2.90 23.89
C MET A 212 2.80 4.18 23.54
N LEU A 213 1.47 4.11 23.43
CA LEU A 213 0.63 5.27 23.08
C LEU A 213 0.45 6.23 24.26
N GLY A 214 0.47 5.70 25.48
CA GLY A 214 -0.07 6.35 26.67
C GLY A 214 -1.58 6.15 26.77
N SER A 215 -2.10 6.05 27.99
CA SER A 215 -3.51 5.72 28.24
C SER A 215 -4.49 6.68 27.55
N VAL A 216 -4.18 7.98 27.53
CA VAL A 216 -5.03 9.01 26.90
C VAL A 216 -5.26 8.74 25.41
N VAL A 217 -4.18 8.56 24.64
CA VAL A 217 -4.24 8.27 23.19
C VAL A 217 -4.82 6.88 22.94
N TYR A 218 -4.48 5.90 23.77
CA TYR A 218 -5.00 4.54 23.68
C TYR A 218 -6.53 4.50 23.82
N TYR A 219 -7.09 5.14 24.85
CA TYR A 219 -8.55 5.15 25.06
C TYR A 219 -9.29 5.98 24.01
N ALA A 220 -8.69 7.07 23.52
CA ALA A 220 -9.25 7.82 22.38
C ALA A 220 -9.34 6.94 21.11
N MET A 221 -8.26 6.21 20.79
CA MET A 221 -8.27 5.27 19.66
C MET A 221 -9.25 4.12 19.89
N ARG A 222 -9.38 3.64 21.13
CA ARG A 222 -10.34 2.59 21.50
C ARG A 222 -11.77 3.04 21.25
N GLN A 223 -12.09 4.30 21.57
CA GLN A 223 -13.40 4.87 21.31
C GLN A 223 -13.72 4.83 19.81
N HIS A 224 -12.80 5.24 18.94
CA HIS A 224 -12.98 5.14 17.49
C HIS A 224 -13.09 3.68 16.99
N GLU A 225 -12.39 2.71 17.60
CA GLU A 225 -12.55 1.28 17.25
C GLU A 225 -13.97 0.77 17.62
N VAL A 226 -14.53 1.23 18.73
CA VAL A 226 -15.90 0.89 19.15
C VAL A 226 -16.92 1.58 18.26
N ASP A 227 -16.75 2.87 17.98
CA ASP A 227 -17.64 3.63 17.11
C ASP A 227 -17.61 3.12 15.67
N ALA A 228 -16.49 2.54 15.23
CA ALA A 228 -16.36 1.87 13.94
C ALA A 228 -17.27 0.64 13.77
N LEU A 229 -17.77 0.04 14.86
CA LEU A 229 -18.77 -1.02 14.80
C LEU A 229 -20.14 -0.48 14.34
N ARG A 230 -20.40 0.82 14.56
CA ARG A 230 -21.63 1.51 14.17
C ARG A 230 -21.46 2.28 12.86
N ASP A 231 -20.37 3.02 12.72
CA ASP A 231 -20.01 3.76 11.50
C ASP A 231 -18.60 3.40 11.01
N ARG A 232 -18.52 2.65 9.90
CA ARG A 232 -17.23 2.27 9.29
C ARG A 232 -16.34 3.46 8.90
N LYS A 233 -16.84 4.70 8.83
CA LYS A 233 -16.02 5.90 8.60
C LYS A 233 -15.04 6.16 9.74
N GLU A 234 -15.35 5.70 10.95
CA GLU A 234 -14.47 5.82 12.12
C GLU A 234 -13.21 4.97 12.01
N LEU A 235 -13.19 3.96 11.12
CA LEU A 235 -11.95 3.27 10.76
C LEU A 235 -10.92 4.22 10.14
N ALA A 236 -11.27 5.45 9.72
CA ALA A 236 -10.28 6.41 9.22
C ALA A 236 -9.31 6.91 10.30
N TRP A 237 -9.65 6.80 11.58
CA TRP A 237 -8.80 7.25 12.67
C TRP A 237 -7.61 6.31 12.90
N THR A 238 -6.45 6.91 13.20
CA THR A 238 -5.19 6.24 13.49
C THR A 238 -4.55 6.94 14.66
N ALA A 239 -4.06 6.18 15.63
CA ALA A 239 -3.18 6.73 16.64
C ALA A 239 -1.72 6.66 16.20
N PHE A 240 -0.90 7.61 16.62
CA PHE A 240 0.52 7.64 16.32
C PHE A 240 1.38 7.83 17.56
N VAL A 241 2.61 7.33 17.50
CA VAL A 241 3.70 7.63 18.43
C VAL A 241 4.96 7.86 17.62
N ALA A 242 5.61 8.98 17.87
CA ALA A 242 6.91 9.34 17.33
C ALA A 242 7.77 9.92 18.45
N LYS A 243 9.06 10.12 18.18
CA LYS A 243 9.97 10.84 19.10
C LYS A 243 9.47 12.27 19.42
N THR A 244 8.72 12.87 18.50
CA THR A 244 8.16 14.22 18.62
C THR A 244 6.85 14.30 19.41
N GLY A 245 6.19 13.16 19.66
CA GLY A 245 4.93 13.13 20.41
C GLY A 245 4.01 11.97 20.01
N SER A 246 2.83 11.92 20.62
CA SER A 246 1.78 10.96 20.30
C SER A 246 0.42 11.64 20.19
N GLY A 247 -0.52 11.00 19.49
CA GLY A 247 -1.85 11.56 19.28
C GLY A 247 -2.73 10.69 18.38
N VAL A 248 -3.86 11.25 17.95
CA VAL A 248 -4.77 10.62 16.99
C VAL A 248 -5.00 11.54 15.80
N PHE A 249 -5.01 10.95 14.61
CA PHE A 249 -5.29 11.66 13.37
C PHE A 249 -6.21 10.86 12.46
N ARG A 250 -6.85 11.57 11.54
CA ARG A 250 -7.72 10.96 10.55
C ARG A 250 -6.97 10.78 9.24
N VAL A 251 -6.90 9.55 8.77
CA VAL A 251 -6.27 9.21 7.48
C VAL A 251 -7.24 9.57 6.36
N PRO A 252 -6.88 10.48 5.45
CA PRO A 252 -7.72 10.74 4.27
C PRO A 252 -7.78 9.48 3.42
N ARG A 253 -8.98 9.10 2.95
CA ARG A 253 -9.06 8.00 1.98
C ARG A 253 -8.38 8.47 0.69
N PRO A 254 -7.41 7.72 0.14
CA PRO A 254 -6.80 8.03 -1.13
C PRO A 254 -7.88 8.11 -2.21
N SER A 255 -7.85 9.16 -3.03
CA SER A 255 -8.87 9.34 -4.08
C SER A 255 -8.79 8.18 -5.10
N VAL A 256 -9.94 7.58 -5.43
CA VAL A 256 -10.03 6.41 -6.32
C VAL A 256 -9.53 6.72 -7.74
N SER A 257 -9.47 8.00 -8.12
CA SER A 257 -9.04 8.48 -9.45
C SER A 257 -7.53 8.53 -9.66
N THR A 258 -6.75 8.56 -8.57
CA THR A 258 -5.28 8.63 -8.68
C THR A 258 -4.73 7.27 -9.05
N LYS A 259 -4.11 7.19 -10.24
CA LYS A 259 -3.30 6.04 -10.68
C LYS A 259 -2.45 5.54 -9.51
N TRP A 260 -2.74 4.31 -9.07
CA TRP A 260 -2.15 3.68 -7.89
C TRP A 260 -0.62 3.84 -7.91
N LEU A 261 -0.09 4.56 -6.92
CA LEU A 261 1.33 4.87 -6.81
C LEU A 261 2.12 3.68 -6.25
N MET A 262 1.49 2.92 -5.35
CA MET A 262 2.06 1.74 -4.73
C MET A 262 1.78 0.51 -5.58
N ARG A 263 2.85 -0.13 -6.05
CA ARG A 263 2.79 -1.33 -6.88
C ARG A 263 2.89 -2.57 -5.99
N ASN A 264 1.91 -3.47 -6.08
CA ASN A 264 2.03 -4.80 -5.48
C ASN A 264 2.99 -5.67 -6.31
N VAL A 265 3.95 -6.30 -5.64
CA VAL A 265 5.05 -7.05 -6.27
C VAL A 265 5.28 -8.45 -5.69
N GLY A 266 4.44 -8.90 -4.76
CA GLY A 266 4.49 -10.26 -4.19
C GLY A 266 3.96 -11.36 -5.12
N SER A 267 4.11 -12.62 -4.72
CA SER A 267 3.69 -13.81 -5.48
C SER A 267 2.22 -13.78 -5.93
N VAL A 268 1.94 -14.38 -7.10
CA VAL A 268 0.66 -14.30 -7.83
C VAL A 268 -0.54 -14.84 -7.03
N GLU A 269 -0.31 -15.74 -6.06
CA GLU A 269 -1.33 -16.26 -5.12
C GLU A 269 -2.05 -15.15 -4.34
N THR A 270 -1.43 -13.97 -4.22
CA THR A 270 -1.99 -12.80 -3.52
C THR A 270 -3.08 -12.06 -4.31
N PHE A 271 -3.26 -12.33 -5.61
CA PHE A 271 -4.30 -11.67 -6.42
C PHE A 271 -5.71 -12.27 -6.17
N GLN A 272 -5.81 -13.54 -5.76
CA GLN A 272 -7.10 -14.22 -5.59
C GLN A 272 -7.83 -13.85 -4.28
N GLU A 273 -7.12 -13.46 -3.21
CA GLU A 273 -7.77 -13.08 -1.93
C GLU A 273 -8.55 -11.74 -2.01
N PHE A 274 -8.33 -10.91 -3.05
CA PHE A 274 -9.08 -9.66 -3.26
C PHE A 274 -10.22 -9.78 -4.29
N ALA A 275 -10.34 -10.92 -4.95
CA ALA A 275 -11.47 -11.25 -5.82
C ALA A 275 -12.50 -12.10 -5.07
N VAL A 276 -12.85 -11.71 -3.84
CA VAL A 276 -14.07 -12.21 -3.20
C VAL A 276 -15.20 -11.30 -3.68
N GLU A 277 -16.14 -11.92 -4.37
CA GLU A 277 -17.31 -11.38 -5.04
C GLU A 277 -17.92 -10.18 -4.31
N VAL A 278 -17.83 -9.01 -4.95
CA VAL A 278 -18.89 -8.01 -4.82
C VAL A 278 -20.06 -8.58 -5.59
N ASP A 279 -20.86 -9.43 -4.93
CA ASP A 279 -22.16 -9.83 -5.45
C ASP A 279 -23.04 -8.58 -5.34
N GLU A 280 -23.17 -7.86 -6.46
CA GLU A 280 -24.13 -6.78 -6.59
C GLU A 280 -25.52 -7.35 -6.27
N PRO A 281 -26.36 -6.66 -5.47
CA PRO A 281 -27.67 -7.18 -5.15
C PRO A 281 -28.48 -7.29 -6.45
N LYS A 282 -28.68 -8.53 -6.91
CA LYS A 282 -29.65 -8.87 -7.94
C LYS A 282 -31.00 -8.33 -7.49
N LYS A 283 -31.50 -7.32 -8.22
CA LYS A 283 -32.92 -6.94 -8.23
C LYS A 283 -33.74 -8.19 -8.53
N LYS A 284 -34.31 -8.81 -7.49
CA LYS A 284 -35.45 -9.71 -7.63
C LYS A 284 -36.72 -8.87 -7.46
N SER A 285 -37.30 -8.55 -8.60
CA SER A 285 -38.69 -8.15 -8.72
C SER A 285 -39.61 -9.27 -8.25
N ALA A 286 -40.59 -8.88 -7.42
CA ALA A 286 -41.94 -9.41 -7.27
C ALA A 286 -42.14 -10.93 -7.10
N ILE A 287 -42.61 -11.31 -5.90
CA ILE A 287 -43.45 -12.51 -5.71
C ILE A 287 -44.90 -12.01 -5.57
N GLU A 288 -45.76 -12.67 -6.34
CA GLU A 288 -47.17 -12.42 -6.59
C GLU A 288 -48.03 -12.46 -5.32
N VAL A 289 -48.94 -11.50 -5.22
CA VAL A 289 -50.19 -11.64 -4.45
C VAL A 289 -51.27 -12.06 -5.44
N VAL A 290 -51.93 -13.17 -5.10
CA VAL A 290 -53.05 -13.80 -5.81
C VAL A 290 -54.29 -12.91 -5.75
N GLU A 291 -54.93 -12.65 -6.88
CA GLU A 291 -56.37 -12.89 -7.15
C GLU A 291 -56.82 -12.40 -8.57
N PRO A 292 -57.95 -12.90 -9.12
CA PRO A 292 -58.06 -13.21 -10.54
C PRO A 292 -59.08 -12.40 -11.38
N LYS A 293 -58.92 -12.54 -12.71
CA LYS A 293 -59.92 -12.42 -13.82
C LYS A 293 -60.57 -11.05 -14.10
N LYS A 294 -60.30 -10.52 -15.31
CA LYS A 294 -61.29 -10.34 -16.40
C LYS A 294 -60.65 -9.88 -17.73
N ARG A 295 -61.29 -10.30 -18.82
CA ARG A 295 -60.91 -10.21 -20.26
C ARG A 295 -61.21 -8.82 -20.87
N LEU A 296 -60.55 -8.52 -22.00
CA LEU A 296 -61.03 -8.02 -23.33
C LEU A 296 -59.86 -7.25 -24.01
N ALA A 297 -59.33 -7.68 -25.17
CA ALA A 297 -59.74 -7.32 -26.56
C ALA A 297 -59.61 -5.80 -26.84
N VAL A 298 -59.06 -5.24 -27.93
CA VAL A 298 -58.70 -5.66 -29.30
C VAL A 298 -58.06 -4.41 -29.99
N GLU A 299 -57.15 -4.60 -30.98
CA GLU A 299 -56.78 -3.71 -32.14
C GLU A 299 -56.38 -2.22 -31.92
N GLU A 300 -55.61 -1.47 -32.73
CA GLU A 300 -55.00 -1.59 -34.07
C GLU A 300 -53.94 -0.46 -34.23
N ARG A 301 -52.73 -0.79 -34.72
CA ARG A 301 -52.01 -0.19 -35.89
C ARG A 301 -51.73 1.35 -36.03
N PRO A 302 -50.86 1.78 -36.98
CA PRO A 302 -49.61 2.51 -36.66
C PRO A 302 -49.46 3.88 -37.35
N VAL A 303 -48.47 4.70 -36.95
CA VAL A 303 -47.97 5.82 -37.78
C VAL A 303 -46.45 5.97 -37.67
N ILE A 304 -45.88 6.21 -38.85
CA ILE A 304 -44.48 6.24 -39.29
C ILE A 304 -43.87 7.65 -39.15
N GLN A 305 -42.56 7.74 -38.85
CA GLN A 305 -41.58 8.75 -39.35
C GLN A 305 -40.19 8.30 -38.85
N LEU A 306 -39.35 7.56 -39.60
CA LEU A 306 -38.44 7.94 -40.69
C LEU A 306 -37.61 9.22 -40.43
N ILE A 307 -36.30 9.06 -40.11
CA ILE A 307 -35.13 9.60 -40.85
C ILE A 307 -33.81 9.15 -40.15
N GLN A 308 -33.13 8.23 -40.85
CA GLN A 308 -31.70 8.17 -41.21
C GLN A 308 -30.56 8.30 -40.17
N HIS A 309 -29.66 7.31 -40.31
CA HIS A 309 -28.20 7.36 -40.21
C HIS A 309 -27.55 7.96 -38.95
N LEU A 310 -26.90 7.08 -38.18
CA LEU A 310 -25.49 7.26 -37.79
C LEU A 310 -24.90 5.91 -37.34
N GLN A 311 -23.96 5.41 -38.13
CA GLN A 311 -23.10 4.30 -37.75
C GLN A 311 -22.32 4.61 -36.47
N PRO A 312 -21.98 3.61 -35.65
CA PRO A 312 -21.15 3.83 -34.47
C PRO A 312 -19.75 4.31 -34.88
N LYS A 313 -19.40 5.53 -34.47
CA LYS A 313 -18.03 6.07 -34.52
C LYS A 313 -17.07 5.11 -33.80
N ARG A 314 -16.36 4.28 -34.58
CA ARG A 314 -15.18 3.55 -34.12
C ARG A 314 -14.11 4.57 -33.71
N HIS A 315 -13.93 4.77 -32.41
CA HIS A 315 -12.80 5.50 -31.85
C HIS A 315 -11.49 4.76 -32.18
N ARG A 316 -10.87 5.12 -33.30
CA ARG A 316 -9.57 4.64 -33.76
C ARG A 316 -8.49 5.26 -32.87
N THR A 317 -7.99 4.49 -31.90
CA THR A 317 -6.95 4.94 -30.97
C THR A 317 -5.61 5.13 -31.68
N LYS A 318 -4.85 6.16 -31.28
CA LYS A 318 -3.53 6.55 -31.85
C LYS A 318 -2.49 5.42 -31.91
N ARG A 319 -2.71 4.32 -31.19
CA ARG A 319 -1.86 3.12 -31.20
C ARG A 319 -2.00 2.31 -32.50
N GLY A 320 -3.18 2.29 -33.12
CA GLY A 320 -3.41 1.56 -34.37
C GLY A 320 -2.72 2.17 -35.59
N ARG A 321 -2.52 3.50 -35.62
CA ARG A 321 -1.79 4.16 -36.72
C ARG A 321 -0.31 3.80 -36.72
N ARG A 322 0.34 3.68 -35.56
CA ARG A 322 1.78 3.32 -35.50
C ARG A 322 2.02 1.87 -35.91
N VAL A 323 1.13 0.95 -35.52
CA VAL A 323 1.22 -0.45 -35.93
C VAL A 323 0.98 -0.60 -37.44
N ALA A 324 -0.01 0.11 -37.99
CA ALA A 324 -0.26 0.08 -39.43
C ALA A 324 0.91 0.65 -40.26
N ILE A 325 1.56 1.72 -39.79
CA ILE A 325 2.72 2.30 -40.47
C ILE A 325 3.92 1.34 -40.42
N VAL A 326 4.18 0.68 -39.28
CA VAL A 326 5.27 -0.29 -39.17
C VAL A 326 5.02 -1.50 -40.07
N ILE A 327 3.80 -2.02 -40.11
CA ILE A 327 3.45 -3.15 -40.99
C ILE A 327 3.59 -2.76 -42.46
N ALA A 328 3.14 -1.57 -42.85
CA ALA A 328 3.30 -1.07 -44.22
C ALA A 328 4.78 -0.89 -44.60
N ALA A 329 5.60 -0.33 -43.70
CA ALA A 329 7.03 -0.16 -43.93
C ALA A 329 7.77 -1.50 -44.09
N VAL A 330 7.44 -2.48 -43.26
CA VAL A 330 7.98 -3.84 -43.38
C VAL A 330 7.54 -4.48 -44.69
N GLY A 331 6.28 -4.32 -45.10
CA GLY A 331 5.78 -4.81 -46.38
C GLY A 331 6.52 -4.23 -47.58
N VAL A 332 6.73 -2.90 -47.60
CA VAL A 332 7.48 -2.23 -48.68
C VAL A 332 8.94 -2.68 -48.73
N LEU A 333 9.61 -2.80 -47.58
CA LEU A 333 10.98 -3.30 -47.51
C LEU A 333 11.11 -4.76 -47.99
N THR A 334 10.12 -5.59 -47.67
CA THR A 334 10.11 -6.99 -48.10
C THR A 334 9.93 -7.10 -49.62
N ILE A 335 9.04 -6.29 -50.20
CA ILE A 335 8.84 -6.23 -51.65
C ILE A 335 10.08 -5.68 -52.35
N ALA A 336 10.71 -4.63 -51.82
CA ALA A 336 11.94 -4.07 -52.37
C ALA A 336 13.11 -5.08 -52.31
N TYR A 337 13.23 -5.84 -51.22
CA TYR A 337 14.24 -6.89 -51.07
C TYR A 337 14.00 -8.04 -52.07
N LEU A 338 12.75 -8.47 -52.24
CA LEU A 338 12.40 -9.48 -53.22
C LEU A 338 12.63 -8.98 -54.65
N ALA A 339 12.25 -7.73 -54.95
CA ALA A 339 12.53 -7.14 -56.26
C ALA A 339 14.04 -7.06 -56.54
N TRP A 340 14.86 -6.66 -55.57
CA TRP A 340 16.32 -6.69 -55.73
C TRP A 340 16.84 -8.10 -55.99
N LYS A 341 16.38 -9.08 -55.22
CA LYS A 341 16.84 -10.48 -55.34
C LYS A 341 16.44 -11.15 -56.66
N TYR A 342 15.32 -10.75 -57.27
CA TYR A 342 14.77 -11.40 -58.47
C TYR A 342 14.94 -10.60 -59.77
N VAL A 343 15.22 -9.30 -59.71
CA VAL A 343 15.43 -8.44 -60.89
C VAL A 343 16.91 -8.28 -61.24
N TRP A 344 17.83 -8.61 -60.33
CA TRP A 344 19.27 -8.67 -60.61
C TRP A 344 19.78 -10.12 -60.55
N PRO A 345 19.69 -10.90 -61.65
CA PRO A 345 20.36 -12.18 -61.75
C PRO A 345 21.76 -11.93 -62.32
N PHE A 346 22.72 -11.59 -61.47
CA PHE A 346 24.14 -11.75 -61.73
C PHE A 346 24.88 -12.13 -60.45
#